data_AF-F0EJL4-F1
#
_entry.id   AF-F0EJL4-F1
#
_cell.length_a   1.000
_cell.length_b   1.000
_cell.length_c   1.000
_cell.angle_alpha   90.00
_cell.angle_beta   90.00
_cell.angle_gamma   90.00
#
_symmetry.space_group_name_H-M   'P 1'
#
loop_
_entity.id
_entity.type
_entity.pdbx_description
1 polymer ?
#
loop_
_entity_poly.entity_id
_entity_poly.type
_entity_poly.pdbx_seq_one_letter_code
_entity_poly.pdbx_strand_id
1 'polypeptide(L)' 'KESVLPKAVKKRVAIEAASPFGWERYTGCHGKVIAIDHFGASAPGDKVLAEFGFSVENVVNTFKSL' A
#
# COMPACT_ATOMS: atom_id res chain seq x y z
N LYS A 1 14.34 -8.57 -13.38
CA LYS A 1 12.90 -8.62 -13.00
C LYS A 1 12.64 -9.77 -12.03
N GLU A 2 12.91 -11.04 -12.39
CA GLU A 2 12.73 -12.17 -11.47
C GLU A 2 13.62 -12.14 -10.22
N SER A 3 14.81 -11.54 -10.29
CA SER A 3 15.71 -11.37 -9.14
C SER A 3 15.19 -10.42 -8.06
N VAL A 4 14.19 -9.58 -8.37
CA VAL A 4 13.65 -8.54 -7.46
C VAL A 4 12.20 -8.84 -7.10
N LEU A 5 11.39 -9.18 -8.11
CA LEU A 5 9.97 -9.54 -7.93
C LEU A 5 9.70 -10.91 -8.55
N PRO A 6 10.12 -12.01 -7.89
CA PRO A 6 9.91 -13.36 -8.41
C PRO A 6 8.43 -13.64 -8.65
N LYS A 7 8.08 -14.18 -9.83
CA LYS A 7 6.69 -14.52 -10.20
C LYS A 7 6.00 -15.48 -9.23
N ALA A 8 6.77 -16.35 -8.57
CA ALA A 8 6.25 -17.29 -7.58
C ALA A 8 5.70 -16.58 -6.32
N VAL A 9 6.23 -15.40 -5.97
CA VAL A 9 5.78 -14.62 -4.81
C VAL A 9 4.62 -13.73 -5.22
N LYS A 10 3.39 -14.17 -4.91
CA LYS A 10 2.14 -13.47 -5.28
C LYS A 10 1.59 -12.54 -4.20
N LYS A 11 1.88 -12.81 -2.93
CA LYS A 11 1.46 -11.96 -1.81
C LYS A 11 2.34 -10.73 -1.75
N ARG A 12 1.81 -9.59 -2.22
CA ARG A 12 2.54 -8.33 -2.35
C ARG A 12 1.69 -7.20 -1.80
N VAL A 13 2.32 -6.30 -1.04
CA VAL A 13 1.71 -5.04 -0.61
C VAL A 13 2.56 -3.90 -1.19
N ALA A 14 1.93 -2.98 -1.91
CA ALA A 14 2.53 -1.70 -2.27
C ALA A 14 2.07 -0.63 -1.28
N ILE A 15 2.96 0.31 -0.93
CA ILE A 15 2.70 1.34 0.07
C ILE A 15 3.27 2.66 -0.46
N GLU A 16 2.42 3.65 -0.70
CA GLU A 16 2.82 4.97 -1.19
C GLU A 16 1.78 6.03 -0.81
N ALA A 17 2.20 7.18 -0.28
CA ALA A 17 1.31 8.29 0.05
C ALA A 17 0.90 9.12 -1.18
N ALA A 18 0.34 8.44 -2.19
CA ALA A 18 -0.12 8.99 -3.45
C ALA A 18 -1.22 8.11 -4.05
N SER A 19 -1.63 8.38 -5.29
CA SER A 19 -2.65 7.61 -6.01
C SER A 19 -2.31 6.12 -6.09
N PRO A 20 -3.27 5.20 -5.91
CA PRO A 20 -3.05 3.77 -6.08
C PRO A 20 -2.79 3.37 -7.54
N PHE A 21 -3.11 4.24 -8.50
CA PHE A 21 -3.16 3.90 -9.92
C PHE A 21 -1.79 3.47 -10.46
N GLY A 22 -1.73 2.25 -11.01
CA GLY A 22 -0.54 1.67 -11.62
C GLY A 22 0.19 0.67 -10.71
N TRP A 23 -0.05 0.67 -9.40
CA TRP A 23 0.58 -0.28 -8.47
C TRP A 23 0.07 -1.71 -8.66
N GLU A 24 -1.14 -1.90 -9.19
CA GLU A 24 -1.72 -3.20 -9.52
C GLU A 24 -0.88 -3.99 -10.54
N ARG A 25 -0.08 -3.29 -11.37
CA ARG A 25 0.89 -3.91 -12.30
C ARG A 25 1.98 -4.70 -11.59
N TYR A 26 2.29 -4.36 -10.33
CA TYR A 26 3.32 -4.99 -9.53
C TYR A 26 2.75 -5.90 -8.43
N THR A 27 1.64 -5.51 -7.81
CA THR A 27 1.00 -6.31 -6.76
C THR A 27 0.16 -7.45 -7.32
N GLY A 28 -0.41 -7.29 -8.52
CA GLY A 28 -1.26 -8.28 -9.17
C GLY A 28 -2.58 -8.53 -8.43
N CYS A 29 -3.38 -9.47 -8.92
CA CYS A 29 -4.73 -9.74 -8.40
C CYS A 29 -4.77 -10.33 -6.98
N HIS A 30 -3.61 -10.77 -6.45
CA HIS A 30 -3.49 -11.37 -5.12
C HIS A 30 -2.79 -10.44 -4.11
N GLY A 31 -2.48 -9.22 -4.52
CA GLY A 31 -1.85 -8.23 -3.66
C GLY A 31 -2.83 -7.16 -3.18
N LYS A 32 -2.33 -6.24 -2.36
CA LYS A 32 -3.04 -5.05 -1.88
C LYS A 32 -2.19 -3.80 -2.06
N VAL A 33 -2.82 -2.63 -2.07
CA VAL A 33 -2.16 -1.33 -2.18
C VAL A 33 -2.65 -0.47 -1.03
N ILE A 34 -1.73 0.10 -0.24
CA ILE A 34 -1.99 1.12 0.77
C ILE A 34 -1.59 2.45 0.13
N ALA A 35 -2.59 3.28 -0.17
CA ALA A 35 -2.46 4.48 -0.98
C ALA A 35 -3.58 5.48 -0.67
N ILE A 36 -3.55 6.65 -1.30
CA ILE A 36 -4.52 7.73 -1.13
C ILE A 36 -5.28 7.92 -2.44
N ASP A 37 -6.58 7.63 -2.44
CA ASP A 37 -7.50 7.77 -3.58
C ASP A 37 -8.43 9.00 -3.51
N HIS A 38 -8.19 9.87 -2.52
CA HIS A 38 -8.96 11.09 -2.25
C HIS A 38 -8.03 12.28 -1.97
N PHE A 39 -8.60 13.48 -1.83
CA PHE A 39 -7.80 14.66 -1.49
C PHE A 39 -7.30 14.63 -0.04
N GLY A 40 -6.25 15.40 0.23
CA GLY A 40 -5.68 15.54 1.57
C GLY A 40 -6.57 16.25 2.58
N ALA A 41 -6.03 16.45 3.79
CA ALA A 41 -6.68 17.15 4.88
C ALA A 41 -5.72 18.19 5.50
N SER A 42 -6.29 19.24 6.10
CA SER A 42 -5.52 20.24 6.85
C SER A 42 -5.35 19.82 8.31
N ALA A 43 -4.20 19.26 8.65
CA ALA A 43 -3.82 18.82 9.99
C ALA A 43 -2.29 18.55 10.03
N PRO A 44 -1.69 18.30 11.22
CA PRO A 44 -0.31 17.84 11.31
C PRO A 44 -0.06 16.57 10.47
N GLY A 45 1.06 16.52 9.75
CA GLY A 45 1.35 15.46 8.78
C GLY A 45 1.24 14.05 9.34
N ASP A 46 1.79 13.80 10.53
CA ASP A 46 1.74 12.49 11.20
C ASP A 46 0.31 12.05 11.49
N LYS A 47 -0.56 13.00 11.84
CA LYS A 47 -1.99 12.72 12.07
C LYS A 47 -2.68 12.37 10.75
N VAL A 48 -2.43 13.15 9.69
CA VAL A 48 -3.02 12.86 8.37
C VAL A 48 -2.60 11.48 7.88
N LEU A 49 -1.31 11.14 7.98
CA LEU A 49 -0.80 9.83 7.57
C LEU A 49 -1.42 8.69 8.38
N ALA A 50 -1.51 8.82 9.71
CA ALA A 50 -2.12 7.80 10.55
C ALA A 50 -3.61 7.56 10.20
N GLU A 51 -4.39 8.64 10.03
CA GLU A 51 -5.80 8.57 9.65
C GLU A 51 -5.99 8.01 8.23
N PHE A 52 -5.05 8.29 7.32
CA PHE A 52 -5.06 7.74 5.96
C PHE A 52 -4.54 6.29 5.89
N GLY A 53 -4.27 5.66 7.03
CA GLY A 53 -3.89 4.26 7.12
C GLY A 53 -2.39 3.97 6.95
N PHE A 54 -1.53 5.00 6.96
CA PHE A 54 -0.08 4.85 6.96
C PHE A 54 0.45 4.64 8.38
N SER A 55 0.05 3.53 8.98
CA SER A 55 0.55 3.07 10.27
C SER A 55 1.16 1.68 10.15
N VAL A 56 2.15 1.38 11.00
CA VAL A 56 2.79 0.06 11.05
C VAL A 56 1.75 -1.03 11.30
N GLU A 57 0.79 -0.77 12.20
CA GLU A 57 -0.29 -1.70 12.51
C GLU A 57 -1.14 -2.02 11.27
N ASN A 58 -1.58 -1.00 10.52
CA ASN A 58 -2.40 -1.21 9.33
C ASN A 58 -1.62 -1.94 8.23
N VAL A 59 -0.33 -1.64 8.06
CA VAL A 59 0.55 -2.34 7.11
C VAL A 59 0.63 -3.83 7.45
N VAL A 60 0.89 -4.16 8.72
CA VAL A 60 0.98 -5.55 9.19
C VAL A 60 -0.36 -6.27 9.03
N ASN A 61 -1.47 -5.64 9.40
CA ASN A 61 -2.80 -6.23 9.28
C ASN A 61 -3.18 -6.44 7.80
N THR A 62 -2.86 -5.49 6.93
CA THR A 62 -3.07 -5.61 5.49
C THR A 62 -2.30 -6.79 4.93
N PHE A 63 -1.01 -6.93 5.27
CA PHE A 63 -0.20 -8.06 4.81
C PHE A 63 -0.72 -9.41 5.31
N LYS A 64 -1.12 -9.51 6.58
CA LYS A 64 -1.69 -10.74 7.15
C LYS A 64 -3.01 -11.16 6.51
N SER A 65 -3.75 -10.22 5.91
CA SER A 65 -5.01 -10.48 5.23
C SER A 65 -4.88 -10.92 3.76
N LEU A 66 -3.65 -11.02 3.24
CA LEU A 66 -3.34 -11.55 1.89
C LEU A 66 -3.28 -13.08 1.85
#